data_AF-A0A199UR64-F1
#
_entry.id   AF-A0A199UR64-F1
#
_cell.length_a   1.000
_cell.length_b   1.000
_cell.length_c   1.000
_cell.angle_alpha   90.00
_cell.angle_beta   90.00
_cell.angle_gamma   90.00
#
_symmetry.space_group_name_H-M   'P 1'
#
loop_
_entity.id
_entity.type
_entity.pdbx_description
1 polymer ?
#
loop_
_entity_poly.entity_id
_entity_poly.type
_entity_poly.pdbx_seq_one_letter_code
_entity_poly.pdbx_strand_id
1 'polypeptide(L)'
;MDSDVLSSYVSKLALGIGKISEVLRLNEQLGSKENSRIKFHESMNGFLKKAEDAIIKVQAHESVALSLVKEIIEYFHGNSAREEAHLFRIFMVVRDFLAILGQVCKEVGRINDRTVVTSNRQLPVPVNPNLLPLFPRFTALRPGSSDDESSSSSS
;
A
#
# COMPACT_ATOMS: atom_id res chain seq x y z
N MET A 1 2.71 -13.29 0.19
CA MET A 1 3.95 -13.75 0.85
C MET A 1 3.59 -14.11 2.28
N ASP A 2 4.27 -15.05 2.91
CA ASP A 2 4.00 -15.50 4.28
C ASP A 2 5.13 -15.01 5.21
N SER A 3 4.77 -14.43 6.36
CA SER A 3 5.71 -13.84 7.32
C SER A 3 6.56 -14.89 8.01
N ASP A 4 5.98 -16.02 8.38
CA ASP A 4 6.68 -17.10 9.07
C ASP A 4 7.70 -17.75 8.14
N VAL A 5 7.31 -17.91 6.87
CA VAL A 5 8.20 -18.42 5.82
C VAL A 5 9.39 -17.48 5.64
N LEU A 6 9.17 -16.17 5.53
CA LEU A 6 10.25 -15.18 5.43
C LEU A 6 11.20 -15.26 6.63
N SER A 7 10.66 -15.24 7.85
CA SER A 7 11.46 -15.29 9.07
C SER A 7 12.26 -16.58 9.20
N SER A 8 11.70 -17.70 8.72
CA SER A 8 12.41 -18.97 8.65
C SER A 8 13.63 -18.91 7.73
N TYR A 9 13.53 -18.19 6.59
CA TYR A 9 14.65 -18.07 5.65
C TYR A 9 15.75 -17.18 6.21
N VAL A 10 15.40 -16.05 6.82
CA VAL A 10 16.39 -15.15 7.45
C VAL A 10 17.12 -15.87 8.59
N SER A 11 16.37 -16.60 9.43
CA SER A 11 16.94 -17.43 10.51
C SER A 11 17.86 -18.53 9.98
N LYS A 12 17.46 -19.23 8.91
CA LYS A 12 18.28 -20.27 8.27
C LYS A 12 19.58 -19.71 7.70
N LEU A 13 19.54 -18.51 7.14
CA LEU A 13 20.72 -17.86 6.59
C LEU A 13 21.70 -17.45 7.70
N ALA A 14 21.21 -16.86 8.78
CA ALA A 14 22.00 -16.52 9.97
C ALA A 14 22.61 -17.76 10.65
N LEU A 15 21.83 -18.85 10.77
CA LEU A 15 22.35 -20.11 11.30
C LEU A 15 23.39 -20.73 10.36
N GLY A 16 23.15 -20.67 9.05
CA GLY A 16 24.04 -21.20 8.03
C GLY A 16 25.41 -20.52 8.06
N ILE A 17 25.45 -19.19 8.17
CA ILE A 17 26.73 -18.47 8.22
C ILE A 17 27.51 -18.79 9.49
N GLY A 18 26.84 -18.94 10.65
CA GLY A 18 27.47 -19.38 11.89
C GLY A 18 28.10 -20.77 11.78
N LYS A 19 27.43 -21.71 11.10
CA LYS A 19 27.99 -23.05 10.83
C LYS A 19 29.23 -22.99 9.94
N ILE A 20 29.24 -22.12 8.93
CA ILE A 20 30.41 -21.95 8.05
C ILE A 20 31.59 -21.38 8.83
N SER A 21 31.34 -20.38 9.69
CA SER A 21 32.36 -19.79 10.57
C SER A 21 32.98 -20.84 11.49
N GLU A 22 32.15 -21.71 12.09
CA GLU A 22 32.63 -22.80 12.95
C GLU A 22 33.47 -23.83 12.19
N VAL A 23 33.05 -24.24 10.99
CA VAL A 23 33.84 -25.14 10.14
C VAL A 23 35.20 -24.52 9.79
N LEU A 24 35.24 -23.22 9.51
CA LEU A 24 36.48 -22.51 9.19
C LEU A 24 37.44 -22.52 10.38
N ARG A 25 36.94 -22.21 11.58
CA ARG A 25 37.68 -22.23 12.85
C ARG A 25 38.23 -23.62 13.19
N LEU A 26 37.46 -24.67 12.97
CA LEU A 26 37.90 -26.06 13.19
C LEU A 26 38.98 -26.47 12.18
N ASN A 27 38.86 -26.04 10.93
CA ASN A 27 39.85 -26.33 9.89
C ASN A 27 41.21 -25.68 10.17
N GLU A 28 41.25 -24.49 10.80
CA GLU A 28 42.50 -23.84 11.23
C GLU A 28 43.23 -24.65 12.32
N GLN A 29 42.50 -25.28 13.25
CA GLN A 29 43.08 -26.06 14.36
C GLN A 29 43.78 -27.35 13.88
N LEU A 30 43.48 -27.83 12.67
CA LEU A 30 44.08 -29.05 12.09
C LEU A 30 45.49 -28.84 11.52
N GLY A 31 46.16 -27.72 11.81
CA GLY A 31 47.64 -27.60 11.90
C GLY A 31 48.51 -27.73 10.64
N SER A 32 47.96 -28.04 9.45
CA SER A 32 48.75 -28.18 8.21
C SER A 32 48.70 -26.92 7.33
N LYS A 33 49.87 -26.32 7.04
CA LYS A 33 50.05 -25.14 6.18
C LYS A 33 50.23 -25.52 4.70
N GLU A 34 49.24 -26.19 4.13
CA GLU A 34 49.20 -26.41 2.67
C GLU A 34 48.79 -25.09 1.97
N ASN A 35 49.45 -24.74 0.85
CA ASN A 35 49.23 -23.47 0.15
C ASN A 35 47.78 -23.35 -0.37
N SER A 36 47.14 -24.48 -0.70
CA SER A 36 45.73 -24.55 -1.10
C SER A 36 44.78 -24.23 0.07
N ARG A 37 45.12 -24.63 1.30
CA ARG A 37 44.33 -24.36 2.51
C ARG A 37 44.34 -22.87 2.85
N ILE A 38 45.48 -22.20 2.67
CA ILE A 38 45.60 -20.75 2.89
C ILE A 38 44.66 -19.98 1.95
N LYS A 39 44.67 -20.32 0.65
CA LYS A 39 43.80 -19.68 -0.36
C LYS A 39 42.31 -19.92 -0.08
N PHE A 40 41.94 -21.14 0.32
CA PHE A 40 40.57 -21.45 0.74
C PHE A 40 40.16 -20.58 1.94
N HIS A 41 41.02 -20.49 2.95
CA HIS A 41 40.76 -19.70 4.15
C HIS A 41 40.55 -18.21 3.84
N GLU A 42 41.42 -17.63 3.02
CA GLU A 42 41.31 -16.24 2.59
C GLU A 42 40.00 -15.98 1.81
N SER A 43 39.65 -16.86 0.87
CA SER A 43 38.41 -16.77 0.10
C SER A 43 37.18 -16.87 0.99
N MET A 44 37.18 -17.82 1.94
CA MET A 44 36.08 -18.02 2.89
C MET A 44 35.93 -16.86 3.87
N ASN A 45 37.02 -16.26 4.34
CA ASN A 45 36.97 -15.05 5.15
C ASN A 45 36.37 -13.86 4.37
N GLY A 46 36.73 -13.72 3.09
CA GLY A 46 36.13 -12.71 2.22
C GLY A 46 34.62 -12.94 2.00
N PHE A 47 34.20 -14.19 1.87
CA PHE A 47 32.80 -14.57 1.79
C PHE A 47 32.05 -14.27 3.10
N LEU A 48 32.59 -14.71 4.25
CA LEU A 48 31.99 -14.52 5.58
C LEU A 48 31.69 -13.04 5.84
N LYS A 49 32.67 -12.15 5.65
CA LYS A 49 32.48 -10.70 5.86
C LYS A 49 31.32 -10.14 5.05
N LYS A 50 31.27 -10.47 3.75
CA LYS A 50 30.19 -9.99 2.86
C LYS A 50 28.83 -10.57 3.23
N ALA A 51 28.80 -11.85 3.60
CA ALA A 51 27.58 -12.55 3.96
C ALA A 51 27.03 -12.05 5.30
N GLU A 52 27.87 -11.88 6.31
CA GLU A 52 27.49 -11.32 7.62
C GLU A 52 26.89 -9.92 7.46
N ASP A 53 27.54 -9.03 6.72
CA ASP A 53 27.03 -7.69 6.43
C ASP A 53 25.66 -7.73 5.73
N ALA A 54 25.50 -8.61 4.75
CA ALA A 54 24.24 -8.75 4.02
C ALA A 54 23.12 -9.33 4.92
N ILE A 55 23.45 -10.30 5.77
CA ILE A 55 22.51 -10.93 6.70
C ILE A 55 22.02 -9.93 7.74
N ILE A 56 22.93 -9.16 8.34
CA ILE A 56 22.60 -8.11 9.31
C ILE A 56 21.63 -7.10 8.69
N LYS A 57 21.90 -6.67 7.45
CA LYS A 57 20.99 -5.78 6.72
C LYS A 57 19.62 -6.40 6.52
N VAL A 58 19.55 -7.64 6.04
CA VAL A 58 18.27 -8.33 5.82
C VAL A 58 17.48 -8.49 7.13
N GLN A 59 18.14 -8.87 8.22
CA GLN A 59 17.52 -8.96 9.55
C GLN A 59 16.98 -7.61 10.04
N ALA A 60 17.74 -6.53 9.84
CA ALA A 60 17.30 -5.19 10.20
C ALA A 60 16.08 -4.76 9.37
N HIS A 61 16.11 -4.99 8.05
CA HIS A 61 14.99 -4.70 7.16
C HIS A 61 13.74 -5.52 7.50
N GLU A 62 13.91 -6.81 7.80
CA GLU A 62 12.81 -7.68 8.26
C GLU A 62 12.19 -7.12 9.54
N SER A 63 13.00 -6.82 10.55
CA SER A 63 12.54 -6.30 11.84
C SER A 63 11.77 -4.98 11.69
N VAL A 64 12.31 -4.04 10.91
CA VAL A 64 11.64 -2.76 10.62
C VAL A 64 10.32 -2.98 9.88
N ALA A 65 10.32 -3.79 8.82
CA ALA A 65 9.12 -4.06 8.04
C ALA A 65 8.02 -4.72 8.88
N LEU A 66 8.35 -5.73 9.68
CA LEU A 66 7.40 -6.39 10.57
C LEU A 66 6.87 -5.44 11.64
N SER A 67 7.70 -4.54 12.17
CA SER A 67 7.28 -3.55 13.17
C SER A 67 6.27 -2.56 12.59
N LEU A 68 6.51 -2.06 11.38
CA LEU A 68 5.58 -1.17 10.67
C LEU A 68 4.25 -1.87 10.37
N VAL A 69 4.29 -3.13 9.97
CA VAL A 69 3.07 -3.92 9.73
C VAL A 69 2.28 -4.10 11.03
N LYS A 70 2.95 -4.37 12.16
CA LYS A 70 2.30 -4.46 13.47
C LYS A 70 1.65 -3.14 13.88
N GLU A 71 2.33 -2.01 13.71
CA GLU A 71 1.79 -0.67 13.99
C GLU A 71 0.52 -0.40 13.16
N ILE A 72 0.52 -0.72 11.87
CA ILE A 72 -0.65 -0.57 11.00
C ILE A 72 -1.80 -1.46 11.48
N ILE A 73 -1.52 -2.72 11.83
CA ILE A 73 -2.55 -3.65 12.30
C ILE A 73 -3.14 -3.15 13.62
N GLU A 74 -2.30 -2.71 14.55
CA GLU A 74 -2.72 -2.16 15.83
C GLU A 74 -3.61 -0.91 15.64
N TYR A 75 -3.25 -0.03 14.71
CA TYR A 75 -4.07 1.15 14.39
C TYR A 75 -5.48 0.78 13.91
N PHE A 76 -5.62 -0.21 13.03
CA PHE A 76 -6.92 -0.58 12.45
C PHE A 76 -7.71 -1.60 13.27
N HIS A 77 -7.04 -2.49 14.02
CA HIS A 77 -7.67 -3.64 14.70
C HIS A 77 -7.48 -3.63 16.22
N GLY A 78 -6.71 -2.68 16.78
CA GLY A 78 -6.39 -2.62 18.20
C GLY A 78 -5.54 -3.81 18.67
N ASN A 79 -5.61 -4.12 19.97
CA ASN A 79 -4.79 -5.16 20.60
C ASN A 79 -5.38 -6.58 20.43
N SER A 80 -5.84 -6.90 19.22
CA SER A 80 -6.37 -8.22 18.88
C SER A 80 -5.24 -9.23 18.78
N ALA A 81 -4.92 -9.90 19.90
CA ALA A 81 -3.91 -10.96 20.02
C ALA A 81 -4.13 -12.17 19.08
N ARG A 82 -5.16 -12.15 18.22
CA ARG A 82 -5.50 -13.21 17.27
C ARG A 82 -5.14 -12.89 15.82
N GLU A 83 -4.77 -11.66 15.49
CA GLU A 83 -4.43 -11.24 14.12
C GLU A 83 -3.00 -11.66 13.72
N GLU A 84 -2.15 -12.03 14.69
CA GLU A 84 -0.73 -12.38 14.45
C GLU A 84 -0.54 -13.48 13.41
N ALA A 85 -1.48 -14.44 13.32
CA ALA A 85 -1.38 -15.57 12.39
C ALA A 85 -1.31 -15.15 10.92
N HIS A 86 -1.69 -13.90 10.58
CA HIS A 86 -1.68 -13.42 9.21
C HIS A 86 -1.36 -11.93 9.09
N LEU A 87 -0.21 -11.50 9.63
CA LEU A 87 0.29 -10.12 9.57
C LEU A 87 0.15 -9.47 8.16
N PHE A 88 0.29 -10.24 7.08
CA PHE A 88 0.21 -9.71 5.72
C PHE A 88 -1.20 -9.67 5.09
N ARG A 89 -2.25 -10.11 5.79
CA ARG A 89 -3.64 -10.02 5.29
C ARG A 89 -4.10 -8.59 5.08
N ILE A 90 -3.61 -7.63 5.86
CA ILE A 90 -3.95 -6.21 5.71
C ILE A 90 -3.72 -5.71 4.27
N PHE A 91 -2.64 -6.15 3.62
CA PHE A 91 -2.34 -5.78 2.24
C PHE A 91 -3.36 -6.33 1.24
N MET A 92 -3.89 -7.54 1.47
CA MET A 92 -4.96 -8.10 0.63
C MET A 92 -6.25 -7.29 0.79
N VAL A 93 -6.62 -6.97 2.04
CA VAL A 93 -7.82 -6.19 2.33
C VAL A 93 -7.75 -4.82 1.64
N VAL A 94 -6.63 -4.10 1.79
CA VAL A 94 -6.44 -2.78 1.16
C VAL A 94 -6.47 -2.89 -0.37
N ARG A 95 -5.79 -3.88 -0.96
CA ARG A 95 -5.80 -4.11 -2.41
C ARG A 95 -7.22 -4.33 -2.93
N ASP A 96 -7.97 -5.22 -2.29
CA ASP A 96 -9.31 -5.61 -2.73
C ASP A 96 -10.31 -4.46 -2.54
N PHE A 97 -10.20 -3.72 -1.43
CA PHE A 97 -10.98 -2.50 -1.20
C PHE A 97 -10.75 -1.46 -2.30
N LEU A 98 -9.48 -1.15 -2.62
CA LEU A 98 -9.15 -0.17 -3.66
C LEU A 98 -9.61 -0.62 -5.06
N ALA A 99 -9.56 -1.92 -5.35
CA ALA A 99 -10.07 -2.46 -6.61
C ALA A 99 -11.59 -2.26 -6.74
N ILE A 100 -12.34 -2.55 -5.67
CA ILE A 100 -13.80 -2.34 -5.61
C ILE A 100 -14.12 -0.85 -5.72
N LEU A 101 -13.43 0.01 -4.96
CA LEU A 101 -13.62 1.45 -5.01
C LEU A 101 -13.37 2.00 -6.41
N GLY A 102 -12.30 1.54 -7.07
CA GLY A 102 -12.00 1.90 -8.45
C GLY A 102 -13.12 1.50 -9.43
N GLN A 103 -13.75 0.34 -9.22
CA GLN A 103 -14.88 -0.10 -10.05
C GLN A 103 -16.13 0.75 -9.80
N VAL A 104 -16.44 1.06 -8.54
CA VAL A 104 -17.57 1.92 -8.17
C VAL A 104 -17.41 3.31 -8.78
N CYS A 105 -16.23 3.92 -8.68
CA CYS A 105 -15.95 5.23 -9.28
C CYS A 105 -16.18 5.24 -10.80
N LYS A 106 -15.76 4.19 -11.51
CA LYS A 106 -16.01 4.05 -12.95
C LYS A 106 -17.50 3.96 -13.28
N GLU A 107 -18.25 3.17 -12.51
CA GLU A 107 -19.68 3.00 -12.74
C GLU A 107 -20.44 4.30 -12.49
N VAL A 108 -20.12 5.03 -11.42
CA VAL A 108 -20.70 6.34 -11.11
C VAL A 108 -20.42 7.34 -12.24
N GLY A 109 -19.18 7.41 -12.75
CA GLY A 109 -18.83 8.27 -13.89
C GLY A 109 -19.65 7.92 -15.13
N ARG A 110 -19.80 6.63 -15.44
CA ARG A 110 -20.56 6.16 -16.60
C ARG A 110 -22.07 6.45 -16.51
N ILE A 111 -22.65 6.37 -15.31
CA ILE A 111 -24.04 6.77 -15.05
C ILE A 111 -24.20 8.27 -15.24
N ASN A 112 -23.27 9.07 -14.73
CA ASN A 112 -23.28 10.52 -14.91
C ASN A 112 -23.22 10.90 -16.39
N ASP A 113 -22.31 10.32 -17.16
CA ASP A 113 -22.19 10.57 -18.60
C ASP A 113 -23.46 10.20 -19.38
N ARG A 114 -24.06 9.06 -19.04
CA ARG A 114 -25.34 8.63 -19.64
C ARG A 114 -26.50 9.57 -19.30
N THR A 115 -26.55 10.08 -18.07
CA THR A 115 -27.62 10.97 -17.60
C THR A 115 -27.53 12.35 -18.26
N VAL A 116 -26.32 12.87 -18.48
CA VAL A 116 -26.08 14.11 -19.23
C VAL A 116 -26.50 13.96 -20.70
N VAL A 117 -26.18 12.82 -21.34
CA VAL A 117 -26.57 12.56 -22.73
C VAL A 117 -28.09 12.43 -22.90
N THR A 118 -28.81 11.90 -21.91
CA THR A 118 -30.28 11.84 -21.94
C THR A 118 -30.95 13.19 -21.63
N SER A 119 -30.36 14.01 -20.76
CA SER A 119 -30.85 15.36 -20.44
C SER A 119 -30.72 16.32 -21.63
N ASN A 120 -29.66 16.18 -22.42
CA ASN A 120 -29.43 16.99 -23.62
C ASN A 120 -30.29 16.61 -24.83
N ARG A 121 -31.09 15.53 -24.73
CA ARG A 121 -32.18 15.26 -25.66
C ARG A 121 -33.48 15.81 -25.08
N GLN A 122 -33.57 17.14 -24.98
CA GLN A 122 -34.88 17.80 -24.90
C GLN A 122 -35.68 17.35 -26.13
N LEU A 123 -36.72 16.55 -25.89
CA LEU A 123 -37.76 16.30 -26.88
C LEU A 123 -38.28 17.66 -27.39
N PRO A 124 -38.38 17.89 -28.71
CA PRO A 124 -38.89 19.15 -29.22
C PRO A 124 -40.29 19.37 -28.67
N VAL A 125 -40.47 20.42 -27.86
CA VAL A 125 -41.80 20.88 -27.47
C VAL A 125 -42.49 21.35 -28.75
N PRO A 126 -43.66 20.79 -29.13
CA PRO A 126 -44.40 21.33 -30.26
C PRO A 126 -44.94 22.69 -29.84
N VAL A 127 -44.36 23.76 -30.36
CA VAL A 127 -44.95 25.09 -30.27
C VAL A 127 -46.12 25.11 -31.23
N ASN A 128 -47.33 24.88 -30.71
CA ASN A 128 -48.55 25.13 -31.47
C ASN A 128 -48.84 26.65 -31.41
N PRO A 129 -48.80 27.38 -32.54
CA PRO A 129 -49.02 28.83 -32.56
C PRO A 129 -50.47 29.27 -32.28
N ASN A 130 -51.43 28.33 -32.10
CA ASN A 130 -52.86 28.67 -32.05
C ASN A 130 -53.55 28.49 -30.68
N LEU A 131 -52.82 28.47 -29.56
CA LEU A 131 -53.45 28.46 -28.23
C LEU A 131 -53.34 29.82 -27.54
N LEU A 132 -54.49 30.48 -27.41
CA LEU A 132 -54.68 31.74 -26.68
C LEU A 132 -54.35 31.53 -25.18
N PRO A 133 -53.56 32.43 -24.54
CA PRO A 133 -53.25 32.30 -23.13
C PRO A 133 -54.45 32.74 -22.27
N LEU A 134 -55.25 31.77 -21.82
CA LEU A 134 -56.14 31.93 -20.67
C LEU A 134 -55.29 31.86 -19.41
N PHE A 135 -54.70 32.97 -18.93
CA PHE A 135 -54.51 33.31 -17.51
C PHE A 135 -53.82 34.69 -17.40
N PRO A 136 -54.31 35.62 -16.55
CA PRO A 136 -53.68 36.92 -16.36
C PRO A 136 -52.28 36.81 -15.75
N ARG A 137 -51.31 37.39 -16.46
CA ARG A 137 -49.92 37.57 -16.07
C ARG A 137 -49.82 38.46 -14.82
N PHE A 138 -49.58 37.87 -13.65
CA PHE A 138 -49.13 38.63 -12.49
C PHE A 138 -47.64 38.95 -12.63
N THR A 139 -47.32 40.18 -13.03
CA THR A 139 -46.00 40.77 -12.82
C THR A 139 -45.85 41.07 -11.32
N ALA A 140 -45.06 40.26 -10.62
CA ALA A 140 -44.57 40.56 -9.28
C ALA A 140 -43.05 40.66 -9.31
N LEU A 141 -42.60 41.91 -9.43
CA LEU A 141 -41.35 42.54 -8.97
C LEU A 141 -40.24 41.62 -8.43
N ARG A 142 -39.09 41.65 -9.12
CA ARG A 142 -37.76 41.34 -8.56
C ARG A 142 -37.20 42.61 -7.92
N PRO A 143 -36.78 42.58 -6.64
CA PRO A 143 -35.50 43.17 -6.27
C PRO A 143 -34.77 42.34 -5.18
N GLY A 144 -33.61 41.77 -5.47
CA GLY A 144 -32.30 42.21 -4.94
C GLY A 144 -31.45 40.93 -4.77
N SER A 145 -30.24 40.77 -5.32
CA SER A 145 -29.00 41.52 -5.10
C SER A 145 -28.66 41.63 -3.62
N SER A 146 -27.88 40.67 -3.12
CA SER A 146 -26.94 40.88 -2.02
C SER A 146 -25.88 39.79 -2.11
N ASP A 147 -24.79 40.12 -2.80
CA ASP A 147 -23.49 39.55 -2.52
C ASP A 147 -23.00 40.25 -1.25
N ASP A 148 -22.57 39.51 -0.24
CA ASP A 148 -21.67 40.03 0.80
C ASP A 148 -20.62 38.96 1.13
N GLU A 149 -19.40 39.32 0.73
CA GLU A 149 -18.10 38.84 1.15
C GLU A 149 -17.96 38.83 2.68
N SER A 150 -17.26 37.84 3.24
CA SER A 150 -16.26 38.08 4.29
C SER A 150 -15.32 36.90 4.46
N SER A 151 -14.08 37.17 4.06
CA SER A 151 -12.84 36.50 4.41
C SER A 151 -12.62 36.40 5.93
N SER A 152 -11.87 35.40 6.41
CA SER A 152 -10.63 35.58 7.21
C SER A 152 -10.18 34.30 7.93
N SER A 153 -9.08 33.73 7.43
CA SER A 153 -7.78 33.44 8.07
C SER A 153 -7.62 33.08 9.56
N SER A 154 -6.64 32.17 9.76
CA SER A 154 -5.72 32.00 10.89
C SER A 154 -6.26 31.22 12.10
N SER A 155 -5.58 30.22 12.67
CA SER A 155 -4.14 29.92 12.77
C SER A 155 -3.90 28.40 12.82
#